data_AF-A0A1Q5EM13-F1
#
_entry.id   AF-A0A1Q5EM13-F1
#
_cell.length_a   1.000
_cell.length_b   1.000
_cell.length_c   1.000
_cell.angle_alpha   90.00
_cell.angle_beta   90.00
_cell.angle_gamma   90.00
#
_symmetry.space_group_name_H-M   'P 1'
#
loop_
_entity.id
_entity.type
_entity.pdbx_description
1 polymer ?
#
loop_
_entity_poly.entity_id
_entity_poly.type
_entity_poly.pdbx_seq_one_letter_code
_entity_poly.pdbx_strand_id
1 'polypeptide(L)'
;MKRSPSPKKTALLALAVAALLPLTGCADASEAKPEEQTFAFSGTTLDVKAHGNPTDLIPADRTDVKVTRWFDTGAQVGGKKLSWTLDDGVLDLHAGCTGLADCEARFRVEVPRNVAVTRDGRATDLKG
;
A
#
# COMPACT_ATOMS: atom_id res chain seq x y z
N MET A 1 -35.68 1.44 -72.10
CA MET A 1 -36.31 2.60 -71.40
C MET A 1 -37.11 2.09 -70.20
N LYS A 2 -36.67 2.39 -68.98
CA LYS A 2 -37.55 2.72 -67.84
C LYS A 2 -36.69 3.27 -66.70
N ARG A 3 -37.01 4.51 -66.31
CA ARG A 3 -36.37 5.29 -65.26
C ARG A 3 -36.97 4.96 -63.88
N SER A 4 -36.16 5.27 -62.86
CA SER A 4 -36.51 5.69 -61.50
C SER A 4 -36.80 4.62 -60.46
N PRO A 5 -36.72 4.93 -59.14
CA PRO A 5 -35.99 6.01 -58.44
C PRO A 5 -35.14 5.52 -57.26
N SER A 6 -34.12 6.30 -56.86
CA SER A 6 -33.39 6.08 -55.60
C SER A 6 -34.23 6.51 -54.39
N PRO A 7 -34.24 5.75 -53.28
CA PRO A 7 -34.65 6.25 -51.98
C PRO A 7 -33.44 6.41 -51.04
N LYS A 8 -33.26 7.64 -50.55
CA LYS A 8 -32.40 7.99 -49.42
C LYS A 8 -32.88 7.26 -48.16
N LYS A 9 -32.03 6.51 -47.45
CA LYS A 9 -32.30 6.12 -46.04
C LYS A 9 -31.02 6.02 -45.21
N THR A 10 -30.88 7.01 -44.32
CA THR A 10 -30.43 6.92 -42.92
C THR A 10 -29.04 6.36 -42.62
N ALA A 11 -28.14 7.29 -42.30
CA ALA A 11 -26.93 7.04 -41.53
C ALA A 11 -27.28 6.33 -40.22
N LEU A 12 -26.74 5.13 -40.02
CA LEU A 12 -26.75 4.43 -38.75
C LEU A 12 -25.54 4.91 -37.96
N LEU A 13 -25.78 5.79 -36.99
CA LEU A 13 -24.85 6.10 -35.90
C LEU A 13 -24.67 4.84 -35.07
N ALA A 14 -23.60 4.09 -35.33
CA ALA A 14 -23.17 3.00 -34.45
C ALA A 14 -22.42 3.61 -33.25
N LEU A 15 -23.14 3.92 -32.17
CA LEU A 15 -22.51 4.16 -30.87
C LEU A 15 -21.98 2.81 -30.35
N ALA A 16 -20.71 2.53 -30.61
CA ALA A 16 -19.99 1.44 -29.95
C ALA A 16 -19.69 1.88 -28.52
N VAL A 17 -20.57 1.52 -27.59
CA VAL A 17 -20.31 1.69 -26.16
C VAL A 17 -19.38 0.55 -25.75
N ALA A 18 -18.07 0.77 -25.87
CA ALA A 18 -17.09 -0.15 -25.31
C ALA A 18 -17.25 -0.12 -23.79
N ALA A 19 -17.81 -1.18 -23.21
CA ALA A 19 -17.83 -1.38 -21.78
C ALA A 19 -16.37 -1.54 -21.32
N LEU A 20 -15.79 -0.47 -20.77
CA LEU A 20 -14.58 -0.57 -19.96
C LEU A 20 -14.95 -1.34 -18.70
N LEU A 21 -14.83 -2.66 -18.74
CA LEU A 21 -14.81 -3.46 -17.52
C LEU A 21 -13.59 -2.99 -16.73
N PRO A 22 -13.74 -2.48 -15.50
CA PRO A 22 -12.58 -2.27 -14.66
C PRO A 22 -11.95 -3.64 -14.45
N LEU A 23 -10.77 -3.86 -15.04
CA LEU A 23 -9.92 -4.99 -14.68
C LEU A 23 -9.63 -4.78 -13.20
N THR A 24 -10.28 -5.56 -12.35
CA THR A 24 -9.95 -5.62 -10.94
C THR A 24 -8.58 -6.26 -10.84
N GLY A 25 -7.53 -5.44 -10.95
CA GLY A 25 -6.16 -5.88 -10.78
C GLY A 25 -5.98 -6.49 -9.40
N CYS A 26 -5.05 -7.43 -9.29
CA CYS A 26 -4.51 -7.81 -7.98
C CYS A 26 -3.97 -6.56 -7.28
N ALA A 27 -3.91 -6.58 -5.96
CA ALA A 27 -3.33 -5.48 -5.22
C ALA A 27 -1.84 -5.32 -5.54
N ASP A 28 -1.36 -4.08 -5.63
CA ASP A 28 0.06 -3.76 -5.82
C ASP A 28 0.50 -2.61 -4.92
N ALA A 29 1.31 -2.93 -3.90
CA ALA A 29 1.81 -1.93 -2.95
C ALA A 29 2.86 -0.98 -3.56
N SER A 30 3.38 -1.26 -4.75
CA SER A 30 4.30 -0.39 -5.48
C SER A 30 3.58 0.80 -6.09
N GLU A 31 2.32 0.62 -6.50
CA GLU A 31 1.47 1.63 -7.12
C GLU A 31 0.61 2.40 -6.09
N ALA A 32 0.58 1.92 -4.84
CA ALA A 32 -0.16 2.58 -3.76
C ALA A 32 0.41 3.97 -3.43
N LYS A 33 -0.44 4.86 -2.93
CA LYS A 33 0.01 6.16 -2.40
C LYS A 33 0.66 5.95 -1.02
N PRO A 34 1.77 6.67 -0.72
CA PRO A 34 2.38 6.61 0.60
C PRO A 34 1.49 7.29 1.64
N GLU A 35 1.32 6.60 2.76
CA GLU A 35 0.81 7.17 4.01
C GLU A 35 1.99 7.32 4.97
N GLU A 36 2.08 8.45 5.68
CA GLU A 36 3.19 8.71 6.60
C GLU A 36 2.70 8.94 8.02
N GLN A 37 3.45 8.39 8.98
CA GLN A 37 3.23 8.61 10.41
C GLN A 37 4.58 8.80 11.10
N THR A 38 4.66 9.75 12.01
CA THR A 38 5.86 10.01 12.81
C THR A 38 5.58 9.77 14.28
N PHE A 39 6.55 9.20 14.99
CA PHE A 39 6.49 8.91 16.41
C PHE A 39 7.69 9.53 17.11
N ALA A 40 7.43 10.30 18.17
CA ALA A 40 8.49 10.71 19.07
C ALA A 40 9.11 9.45 19.72
N PHE A 41 10.43 9.38 19.76
CA PHE A 41 11.13 8.23 20.31
C PHE A 41 12.46 8.66 20.94
N SER A 42 12.67 8.31 22.21
CA SER A 42 13.87 8.65 22.97
C SER A 42 14.58 7.41 23.53
N GLY A 43 14.10 6.22 23.20
CA GLY A 43 14.72 4.95 23.60
C GLY A 43 16.00 4.66 22.81
N THR A 44 16.75 3.67 23.27
CA THR A 44 18.00 3.22 22.62
C THR A 44 17.81 1.95 21.79
N THR A 45 16.65 1.29 21.91
CA THR A 45 16.31 0.07 21.17
C THR A 45 14.87 0.13 20.71
N LEU A 46 14.65 -0.15 19.43
CA LEU A 46 13.33 -0.20 18.80
C LEU A 46 13.08 -1.62 18.27
N ASP A 47 12.01 -2.27 18.71
CA ASP A 47 11.51 -3.51 18.13
C ASP A 47 10.44 -3.21 17.09
N VAL A 48 10.65 -3.66 15.85
CA VAL A 48 9.71 -3.46 14.75
C VAL A 48 8.96 -4.76 14.47
N LYS A 49 7.65 -4.73 14.67
CA LYS A 49 6.73 -5.82 14.37
C LYS A 49 5.88 -5.46 13.17
N ALA A 50 6.12 -6.12 12.03
CA ALA A 50 5.43 -5.83 10.78
C ALA A 50 4.47 -6.95 10.33
N HIS A 51 4.30 -7.99 11.16
CA HIS A 51 3.37 -9.11 10.92
C HIS A 51 3.52 -9.77 9.55
N GLY A 52 4.77 -9.92 9.09
CA GLY A 52 5.10 -10.56 7.81
C GLY A 52 5.08 -9.63 6.59
N ASN A 53 4.71 -8.36 6.75
CA ASN A 53 4.76 -7.39 5.65
C ASN A 53 6.22 -7.00 5.30
N PRO A 54 6.58 -6.92 4.01
CA PRO A 54 7.84 -6.32 3.55
C PRO A 54 8.11 -4.98 4.23
N THR A 55 9.29 -4.82 4.80
CA THR A 55 9.63 -3.64 5.60
C THR A 55 11.09 -3.28 5.43
N ASP A 56 11.35 -2.14 4.79
CA ASP A 56 12.66 -1.52 4.75
C ASP A 56 12.91 -0.82 6.08
N LEU A 57 14.08 -1.05 6.68
CA LEU A 57 14.53 -0.37 7.88
C LEU A 57 15.75 0.46 7.48
N ILE A 58 15.70 1.79 7.70
CA ILE A 58 16.68 2.73 7.16
C ILE A 58 17.20 3.63 8.31
N PRO A 59 18.51 3.72 8.54
CA PRO A 59 19.06 4.68 9.47
C PRO A 59 19.05 6.07 8.82
N ALA A 60 18.54 7.06 9.54
CA ALA A 60 18.32 8.41 9.01
C ALA A 60 18.78 9.48 10.01
N ASP A 61 19.17 10.64 9.48
CA ASP A 61 19.55 11.83 10.25
C ASP A 61 18.30 12.53 10.80
N ARG A 62 17.68 11.92 11.81
CA ARG A 62 16.43 12.36 12.45
C ARG A 62 16.41 11.98 13.93
N THR A 63 15.54 12.64 14.70
CA THR A 63 15.38 12.40 16.15
C THR A 63 14.08 11.65 16.50
N ASP A 64 13.24 11.39 15.51
CA ASP A 64 11.98 10.66 15.63
C ASP A 64 12.01 9.39 14.77
N VAL A 65 11.02 8.52 14.96
CA VAL A 65 10.80 7.36 14.08
C VAL A 65 9.74 7.75 13.07
N LYS A 66 10.06 7.66 11.78
CA LYS A 66 9.08 7.86 10.70
C LYS A 66 8.76 6.55 10.02
N VAL A 67 7.48 6.32 9.82
CA VAL A 67 6.94 5.19 9.09
C VAL A 67 6.27 5.70 7.84
N THR A 68 6.62 5.13 6.70
CA THR A 68 5.86 5.25 5.46
C THR A 68 5.24 3.89 5.15
N ARG A 69 3.93 3.84 4.97
CA ARG A 69 3.18 2.67 4.53
C ARG A 69 2.71 2.87 3.09
N TRP A 70 2.81 1.82 2.31
CA TRP A 70 2.09 1.67 1.05
C TRP A 70 1.18 0.47 1.20
N PHE A 71 -0.12 0.66 1.01
CA PHE A 71 -1.11 -0.38 1.17
C PHE A 71 -2.11 -0.25 0.04
N ASP A 72 -2.20 -1.30 -0.77
CA ASP A 72 -3.19 -1.40 -1.83
C ASP A 72 -4.20 -2.49 -1.54
N THR A 73 -5.44 -2.26 -1.94
CA THR A 73 -6.50 -3.25 -1.86
C THR A 73 -7.14 -3.38 -3.23
N GLY A 74 -7.14 -4.60 -3.77
CA GLY A 74 -7.81 -4.90 -5.04
C GLY A 74 -9.34 -4.83 -4.92
N ALA A 75 -10.07 -5.55 -5.77
CA ALA A 75 -11.53 -5.61 -5.67
C ALA A 75 -11.97 -6.20 -4.33
N GLN A 76 -12.72 -5.39 -3.57
CA GLN A 76 -12.95 -5.67 -2.15
C GLN A 76 -14.17 -6.57 -1.93
N VAL A 77 -13.91 -7.80 -1.44
CA VAL A 77 -14.86 -8.62 -0.68
C VAL A 77 -14.22 -8.96 0.66
N GLY A 78 -14.46 -8.13 1.68
CA GLY A 78 -13.86 -8.31 3.00
C GLY A 78 -13.61 -6.99 3.72
N GLY A 79 -12.69 -7.00 4.69
CA GLY A 79 -12.29 -5.83 5.45
C GLY A 79 -10.77 -5.62 5.46
N LYS A 80 -10.34 -4.51 6.06
CA LYS A 80 -8.92 -4.19 6.27
C LYS A 80 -8.63 -3.97 7.75
N LYS A 81 -7.43 -4.36 8.19
CA LYS A 81 -6.90 -4.12 9.53
C LYS A 81 -5.63 -3.30 9.40
N LEU A 82 -5.75 -1.99 9.68
CA LEU A 82 -4.65 -1.03 9.58
C LEU A 82 -4.43 -0.40 10.95
N SER A 83 -3.23 -0.54 11.50
CA SER A 83 -2.83 0.16 12.74
C SER A 83 -1.32 0.37 12.79
N TRP A 84 -0.92 1.36 13.57
CA TRP A 84 0.46 1.78 13.75
C TRP A 84 0.54 2.30 15.18
N THR A 85 1.33 1.67 16.03
CA THR A 85 1.50 2.10 17.41
C THR A 85 2.97 2.04 17.78
N LEU A 86 3.43 3.03 18.54
CA LEU A 86 4.72 2.98 19.20
C LEU A 86 4.48 3.09 20.70
N ASP A 87 4.81 2.03 21.43
CA ASP A 87 4.63 1.94 22.87
C ASP A 87 5.75 1.09 23.47
N ASP A 88 6.35 1.56 24.57
CA ASP A 88 7.44 0.87 25.28
C ASP A 88 8.57 0.35 24.36
N GLY A 89 8.93 1.13 23.33
CA GLY A 89 9.98 0.77 22.36
C GLY A 89 9.59 -0.29 21.34
N VAL A 90 8.31 -0.66 21.27
CA VAL A 90 7.74 -1.56 20.27
C VAL A 90 6.96 -0.75 19.25
N LEU A 91 7.43 -0.75 18.01
CA LEU A 91 6.72 -0.24 16.85
C LEU A 91 5.94 -1.39 16.19
N ASP A 92 4.63 -1.41 16.44
CA ASP A 92 3.70 -2.41 15.91
C ASP A 92 2.97 -1.85 14.68
N LEU A 93 3.21 -2.47 13.52
CA LEU A 93 2.73 -2.05 12.21
C LEU A 93 1.84 -3.15 11.62
N HIS A 94 0.52 -2.93 11.68
CA HIS A 94 -0.44 -3.76 10.97
C HIS A 94 -0.86 -3.10 9.66
N ALA A 95 -0.71 -3.86 8.58
CA ALA A 95 -1.42 -3.64 7.34
C ALA A 95 -1.79 -5.00 6.75
N GLY A 96 -3.07 -5.22 6.50
CA GLY A 96 -3.55 -6.49 5.97
C GLY A 96 -5.06 -6.50 5.84
N CYS A 97 -5.55 -7.58 5.24
CA CYS A 97 -6.97 -7.76 4.97
C CYS A 97 -7.54 -8.96 5.71
N THR A 98 -8.86 -8.98 5.79
CA THR A 98 -9.63 -10.09 6.35
C THR A 98 -10.62 -10.60 5.32
N GLY A 99 -10.98 -11.88 5.41
CA GLY A 99 -11.88 -12.53 4.46
C GLY A 99 -11.15 -12.91 3.16
N LEU A 100 -11.83 -12.74 2.03
CA LEU A 100 -11.33 -13.10 0.69
C LEU A 100 -10.73 -11.88 -0.03
N ALA A 101 -10.38 -10.83 0.70
CA ALA A 101 -9.81 -9.62 0.15
C ALA A 101 -8.34 -9.84 -0.21
N ASP A 102 -7.96 -9.37 -1.41
CA ASP A 102 -6.58 -9.31 -1.87
C ASP A 102 -5.97 -7.95 -1.53
N CYS A 103 -4.85 -7.97 -0.82
CA CYS A 103 -4.09 -6.76 -0.53
C CYS A 103 -2.60 -7.02 -0.38
N GLU A 104 -1.85 -5.98 -0.70
CA GLU A 104 -0.42 -5.95 -0.52
C GLU A 104 -0.05 -4.74 0.33
N ALA A 105 0.93 -4.92 1.21
CA ALA A 105 1.48 -3.84 1.99
C ALA A 105 3.00 -3.88 1.99
N ARG A 106 3.61 -2.70 2.03
CA ARG A 106 5.02 -2.54 2.38
C ARG A 106 5.21 -1.35 3.29
N PHE A 107 6.27 -1.42 4.09
CA PHE A 107 6.68 -0.37 5.00
C PHE A 107 8.10 0.10 4.71
N ARG A 108 8.35 1.36 5.05
CA ARG A 108 9.68 1.91 5.26
C ARG A 108 9.69 2.56 6.63
N VAL A 109 10.66 2.19 7.46
CA VAL A 109 10.85 2.78 8.78
C VAL A 109 12.21 3.48 8.79
N GLU A 110 12.18 4.79 8.93
CA GLU A 110 13.36 5.60 9.15
C GLU A 110 13.61 5.74 10.65
N VAL A 111 14.80 5.36 11.09
CA VAL A 111 15.18 5.25 12.50
C VAL A 111 16.38 6.16 12.79
N PRO A 112 16.44 6.85 13.95
CA PRO A 112 17.63 7.59 14.36
C PRO A 112 18.88 6.69 14.40
N ARG A 113 20.03 7.20 13.93
CA ARG A 113 21.29 6.43 13.83
C ARG A 113 21.79 5.82 15.14
N ASN A 114 21.42 6.38 16.28
CA ASN A 114 21.87 5.90 17.59
C ASN A 114 20.93 4.85 18.24
N VAL A 115 19.96 4.34 17.49
CA VAL A 115 18.97 3.37 17.97
C VAL A 115 19.26 1.99 17.40
N ALA A 116 19.39 0.99 18.28
CA ALA A 116 19.49 -0.40 17.87
C ALA A 116 18.11 -0.91 17.42
N VAL A 117 18.05 -1.59 16.27
CA VAL A 117 16.79 -2.09 15.71
C VAL A 117 16.71 -3.61 15.78
N THR A 118 15.59 -4.10 16.29
CA THR A 118 15.21 -5.52 16.26
C THR A 118 13.98 -5.71 15.39
N ARG A 119 13.82 -6.92 14.83
CA ARG A 119 12.66 -7.36 14.07
C ARG A 119 12.06 -8.55 14.77
N ASP A 120 10.85 -8.39 15.28
CA ASP A 120 10.16 -9.41 16.07
C ASP A 120 11.08 -9.98 17.17
N GLY A 121 11.75 -9.10 17.91
CA GLY A 121 12.69 -9.42 18.98
C GLY A 121 14.06 -9.98 18.54
N ARG A 122 14.32 -10.10 17.23
CA ARG A 122 15.62 -10.56 16.70
C ARG A 122 16.47 -9.40 16.24
N ALA A 123 17.76 -9.39 16.60
CA ALA A 123 18.68 -8.35 16.17
C ALA A 123 18.77 -8.26 14.64
N THR A 124 18.80 -7.03 14.13
CA THR A 124 19.08 -6.76 12.72
C THR A 124 20.54 -6.33 12.54
N ASP A 125 21.01 -6.34 11.29
CA ASP A 125 22.32 -5.84 10.89
C ASP A 125 22.38 -4.31 10.81
N LEU A 126 21.27 -3.61 11.05
CA LEU A 126 21.24 -2.17 11.20
C LEU A 126 22.03 -1.76 12.44
N LYS A 127 23.29 -1.46 12.17
CA LYS A 127 24.16 -0.62 12.98
C LYS A 127 23.90 0.79 12.43
N GLY A 128 23.11 1.59 13.14
CA GLY A 128 22.95 2.99 12.75
C GLY A 128 24.26 3.76 12.84
#